data_AF-A0A7S2FNW2-F1
#
_entry.id   AF-A0A7S2FNW2-F1
#
_cell.length_a   1.000
_cell.length_b   1.000
_cell.length_c   1.000
_cell.angle_alpha   90.00
_cell.angle_beta   90.00
_cell.angle_gamma   90.00
#
_symmetry.space_group_name_H-M   'P 1'
#
loop_
_entity.id
_entity.type
_entity.pdbx_description
1 polymer ?
#
loop_
_entity_poly.entity_id
_entity_poly.type
_entity_poly.pdbx_seq_one_letter_code
_entity_poly.pdbx_strand_id
1 'polypeptide(L)'
;APAADIWSLGCLAFELVTGDTLFDPQLPEGVDESALDEGDFIKDESHLQQCLELIGPIPKHLIAMGERSPDWFNEAGVMLSMPDPAPADGVLEGVLEHNFEVESSNAKLMADFVRYTLNYDPSLRPDAETCMEHPFCMEPAP
;
A
#
# COMPACT_ATOMS: atom_id res chain seq x y z
N ALA A 1 13.42 10.93 -4.58
CA ALA A 1 12.34 11.42 -5.45
C ALA A 1 11.91 10.33 -6.45
N PRO A 2 12.78 9.78 -7.33
CA PRO A 2 12.31 8.88 -8.40
C PRO A 2 11.54 7.65 -7.88
N ALA A 3 12.04 6.97 -6.84
CA ALA A 3 11.36 5.81 -6.27
C ALA A 3 10.05 6.15 -5.53
N ALA A 4 9.91 7.38 -5.02
CA ALA A 4 8.66 7.81 -4.38
C ALA A 4 7.58 8.05 -5.43
N ASP A 5 7.95 8.60 -6.60
CA ASP A 5 7.02 8.79 -7.72
C ASP A 5 6.48 7.44 -8.23
N ILE A 6 7.29 6.38 -8.16
CA ILE A 6 6.89 5.01 -8.53
C ILE A 6 5.86 4.43 -7.55
N TRP A 7 5.97 4.75 -6.25
CA TRP A 7 4.91 4.39 -5.30
C TRP A 7 3.60 5.07 -5.67
N SER A 8 3.65 6.38 -5.95
CA SER A 8 2.47 7.14 -6.40
C SER A 8 1.90 6.60 -7.71
N LEU A 9 2.75 6.14 -8.64
CA LEU A 9 2.30 5.49 -9.88
C LEU A 9 1.47 4.23 -9.59
N GLY A 10 1.89 3.39 -8.66
CA GLY A 10 1.14 2.19 -8.28
C GLY A 10 -0.23 2.52 -7.70
N CYS A 11 -0.30 3.53 -6.82
CA CYS A 11 -1.58 4.02 -6.29
C CYS A 11 -2.48 4.58 -7.39
N LEU A 12 -1.93 5.38 -8.31
CA LEU A 12 -2.67 5.97 -9.42
C LEU A 12 -3.17 4.91 -10.41
N ALA A 13 -2.37 3.87 -10.69
CA ALA A 13 -2.80 2.78 -11.54
C ALA A 13 -4.02 2.07 -10.94
N PHE A 14 -4.04 1.86 -9.62
CA PHE A 14 -5.19 1.28 -8.92
C PHE A 14 -6.42 2.17 -9.07
N GLU A 15 -6.28 3.46 -8.76
CA GLU A 15 -7.36 4.43 -8.86
C GLU A 15 -7.95 4.53 -10.28
N LEU A 16 -7.12 4.44 -11.32
CA LEU A 16 -7.60 4.46 -12.70
C LEU A 16 -8.39 3.22 -13.10
N VAL A 17 -8.09 2.06 -12.50
CA VAL A 17 -8.79 0.79 -12.78
C VAL A 17 -10.10 0.71 -11.98
N THR A 18 -10.08 1.13 -10.72
CA THR A 18 -11.20 0.91 -9.79
C THR A 18 -12.12 2.13 -9.64
N GLY A 19 -11.60 3.34 -9.87
CA GLY A 19 -12.25 4.60 -9.55
C GLY A 19 -12.07 5.05 -8.09
N ASP A 20 -11.42 4.23 -7.25
CA ASP A 20 -11.25 4.45 -5.82
C ASP A 20 -9.76 4.51 -5.44
N THR A 21 -9.42 5.28 -4.40
CA THR A 21 -8.04 5.35 -3.91
C THR A 21 -7.60 4.01 -3.31
N LEU A 22 -6.33 3.66 -3.53
CA LEU A 22 -5.74 2.43 -2.97
C LEU A 22 -5.65 2.47 -1.43
N PHE A 23 -5.32 3.64 -0.90
CA PHE A 23 -5.29 3.92 0.53
C PHE A 23 -6.14 5.15 0.80
N ASP A 24 -6.96 5.06 1.84
CA ASP A 24 -7.81 6.14 2.31
C ASP A 24 -7.74 6.21 3.83
N PRO A 25 -6.65 6.77 4.40
CA PRO A 25 -6.47 6.86 5.84
C PRO A 25 -7.48 7.86 6.43
N GLN A 26 -8.43 7.33 7.19
CA GLN A 26 -9.52 8.09 7.79
C GLN A 26 -9.30 8.31 9.28
N LEU A 27 -9.76 9.45 9.78
CA LEU A 27 -9.91 9.64 11.22
C LEU A 27 -11.15 8.87 11.71
N PRO A 28 -11.15 8.41 12.96
CA PRO A 28 -12.35 7.83 13.57
C PRO A 28 -13.53 8.81 13.50
N GLU A 29 -14.74 8.28 13.31
CA GLU A 29 -15.94 9.11 13.27
C GLU A 29 -16.06 10.02 14.52
N GLY A 30 -16.28 11.31 14.29
CA GLY A 30 -16.47 12.30 15.34
C GLY A 30 -15.19 12.98 15.86
N VAL A 31 -14.02 12.67 15.29
CA VAL A 31 -12.78 13.40 15.55
C VAL A 31 -12.70 14.65 14.64
N ASP A 32 -12.47 15.82 15.24
CA ASP A 32 -12.33 17.09 14.50
C ASP A 32 -10.91 17.22 13.94
N GLU A 33 -10.78 17.19 12.60
CA GLU A 33 -9.49 17.29 11.89
C GLU A 33 -8.74 18.59 12.20
N SER A 34 -9.45 19.66 12.55
CA SER A 34 -8.87 20.98 12.77
C SER A 34 -8.33 21.19 14.19
N ALA A 35 -8.61 20.24 15.11
CA ALA A 35 -8.41 20.43 16.54
C ALA A 35 -7.18 19.72 17.11
N LEU A 36 -6.44 18.92 16.34
CA LEU A 36 -5.47 17.98 16.90
C LEU A 36 -4.16 17.86 16.09
N ASP A 37 -3.04 18.11 16.76
CA ASP A 37 -1.69 17.61 16.39
C ASP A 37 -1.67 16.05 16.38
N GLU A 38 -2.61 15.42 17.10
CA GLU A 38 -2.84 13.98 17.14
C GLU A 38 -3.53 13.44 15.87
N GLY A 39 -4.14 14.31 15.05
CA GLY A 39 -4.84 13.90 13.83
C GLY A 39 -3.91 13.27 12.80
N ASP A 40 -2.74 13.87 12.59
CA ASP A 40 -1.73 13.36 11.66
C ASP A 40 -1.17 12.02 12.13
N PHE A 41 -0.96 11.85 13.45
CA PHE A 41 -0.51 10.58 14.01
C PHE A 41 -1.50 9.44 13.72
N ILE A 42 -2.80 9.68 13.94
CA ILE A 42 -3.84 8.67 13.71
C ILE A 42 -3.97 8.35 12.23
N LYS A 43 -3.89 9.35 11.35
CA LYS A 43 -3.91 9.14 9.88
C LYS A 43 -2.69 8.34 9.42
N ASP A 44 -1.50 8.67 9.91
CA ASP A 44 -0.27 7.93 9.62
C ASP A 44 -0.35 6.48 10.12
N GLU A 45 -0.88 6.26 11.32
CA GLU A 45 -1.11 4.92 11.86
C GLU A 45 -2.11 4.12 11.00
N SER A 46 -3.25 4.73 10.65
CA SER A 46 -4.26 4.11 9.77
C SER A 46 -3.66 3.75 8.41
N HIS A 47 -2.86 4.65 7.82
CA HIS A 47 -2.20 4.41 6.55
C HIS A 47 -1.22 3.24 6.62
N LEU A 48 -0.42 3.14 7.69
CA LEU A 48 0.48 2.02 7.91
C LEU A 48 -0.26 0.69 8.05
N GLN A 49 -1.40 0.66 8.75
CA GLN A 49 -2.25 -0.53 8.85
C GLN A 49 -2.73 -0.98 7.47
N GLN A 50 -3.29 -0.06 6.67
CA GLN A 50 -3.77 -0.37 5.32
C GLN A 50 -2.65 -0.92 4.43
N CYS A 51 -1.44 -0.35 4.51
CA CYS A 51 -0.30 -0.90 3.78
C CYS A 51 0.00 -2.34 4.21
N LEU A 52 0.06 -2.61 5.53
CA LEU A 52 0.38 -3.94 6.04
C LEU A 52 -0.68 -5.00 5.67
N GLU A 53 -1.95 -4.63 5.70
CA GLU A 53 -3.07 -5.50 5.34
C GLU A 53 -3.08 -5.82 3.83
N LEU A 54 -2.75 -4.84 2.99
CA LEU A 54 -2.93 -4.95 1.54
C LEU A 54 -1.69 -5.46 0.80
N ILE A 55 -0.50 -4.99 1.19
CA ILE A 55 0.77 -5.31 0.52
C ILE A 55 1.75 -6.08 1.42
N GLY A 56 1.37 -6.37 2.67
CA GLY A 56 2.10 -7.29 3.55
C GLY A 56 3.08 -6.61 4.51
N PRO A 57 3.85 -7.41 5.28
CA PRO A 57 4.68 -6.88 6.36
C PRO A 57 5.88 -6.08 5.85
N ILE A 58 6.17 -4.96 6.52
CA ILE A 58 7.40 -4.19 6.26
C ILE A 58 8.62 -5.01 6.71
N PRO A 59 9.67 -5.15 5.87
CA PRO A 59 10.91 -5.80 6.26
C PRO A 59 11.51 -5.20 7.55
N LYS A 60 11.90 -6.06 8.49
CA LYS A 60 12.41 -5.64 9.82
C LYS A 60 13.58 -4.67 9.76
N HIS A 61 14.45 -4.79 8.76
CA HIS A 61 15.59 -3.89 8.61
C HIS A 61 15.15 -2.46 8.25
N LEU A 62 14.05 -2.28 7.49
CA LEU A 62 13.49 -0.97 7.18
C LEU A 62 12.81 -0.36 8.41
N ILE A 63 12.08 -1.17 9.18
CA ILE A 63 11.51 -0.74 10.48
C ILE A 63 12.65 -0.26 11.40
N ALA A 64 13.76 -0.99 11.49
CA ALA A 64 14.89 -0.60 12.33
C ALA A 64 15.60 0.70 11.87
N MET A 65 15.46 1.08 10.60
CA MET A 65 16.04 2.31 10.05
C MET A 65 15.12 3.53 10.17
N GLY A 66 13.82 3.32 10.41
CA GLY A 66 12.85 4.41 10.46
C GLY A 66 12.97 5.22 11.76
N GLU A 67 13.14 6.54 11.62
CA GLU A 67 13.27 7.47 12.76
C GLU A 67 12.04 7.43 13.67
N ARG A 68 10.85 7.38 13.08
CA ARG A 68 9.56 7.31 13.80
C ARG A 68 9.07 5.89 14.04
N SER A 69 9.79 4.85 13.60
CA SER A 69 9.33 3.46 13.77
C SER A 69 8.99 3.05 15.21
N PRO A 70 9.68 3.54 16.26
CA PRO A 70 9.30 3.27 17.65
C PRO A 70 7.90 3.76 18.05
N ASP A 71 7.31 4.67 17.28
CA ASP A 71 5.96 5.19 17.53
C ASP A 71 4.87 4.16 17.22
N TRP A 72 5.12 3.23 16.28
CA TRP A 72 4.11 2.27 15.81
C TRP A 72 4.54 0.81 15.88
N PHE A 73 5.83 0.51 16.02
CA PHE A 73 6.35 -0.85 16.01
C PHE A 73 7.11 -1.16 17.30
N ASN A 74 6.96 -2.37 17.81
CA ASN A 74 7.82 -2.88 18.88
C ASN A 74 9.19 -3.36 18.33
N GLU A 75 10.10 -3.71 19.23
CA GLU A 75 11.44 -4.23 18.88
C GLU A 75 11.42 -5.51 18.03
N ALA A 76 10.32 -6.28 18.07
CA ALA A 76 10.17 -7.47 17.24
C ALA A 76 9.78 -7.16 15.77
N GLY A 77 9.48 -5.89 15.47
CA GLY A 77 8.99 -5.42 14.18
C GLY A 77 7.47 -5.64 14.00
N VAL A 78 6.73 -5.78 15.10
CA VAL A 78 5.28 -5.96 15.09
C VAL A 78 4.61 -4.63 15.39
N MET A 79 3.58 -4.28 14.60
CA MET A 79 2.81 -3.06 14.79
C MET A 79 2.03 -3.12 16.11
N LEU A 80 2.08 -2.05 16.90
CA LEU A 80 1.51 -1.99 18.25
C LEU A 80 -0.02 -2.07 18.22
N SER A 81 -0.67 -1.39 17.27
CA SER A 81 -2.11 -1.39 17.08
C SER A 81 -2.64 -2.60 16.31
N MET A 82 -1.77 -3.34 15.63
CA MET A 82 -2.12 -4.55 14.87
C MET A 82 -1.12 -5.69 15.13
N PRO A 83 -1.23 -6.37 16.29
CA PRO A 83 -0.25 -7.38 16.70
C PRO A 83 -0.36 -8.72 15.95
N ASP A 84 -1.48 -8.99 15.29
CA ASP A 84 -1.75 -10.23 14.54
C ASP A 84 -2.37 -9.90 13.17
N PRO A 85 -1.58 -9.36 12.21
CA PRO A 85 -2.09 -9.00 10.90
C PRO A 85 -2.50 -10.25 10.11
N ALA A 86 -3.61 -10.15 9.39
CA ALA A 86 -3.98 -11.17 8.42
C ALA A 86 -2.90 -11.28 7.31
N PRO A 87 -2.70 -12.46 6.70
CA PRO A 87 -1.84 -12.58 5.54
C PRO A 87 -2.35 -11.69 4.40
N ALA A 88 -1.47 -10.86 3.83
CA ALA A 88 -1.79 -10.01 2.68
C ALA A 88 -1.85 -10.77 1.34
N ASP A 89 -1.40 -12.03 1.33
CA ASP A 89 -1.39 -12.87 0.13
C ASP A 89 -2.81 -13.08 -0.40
N GLY A 90 -3.06 -12.63 -1.62
CA GLY A 90 -4.37 -12.72 -2.26
C GLY A 90 -5.39 -11.68 -1.81
N VAL A 91 -5.07 -10.80 -0.84
CA VAL A 91 -6.02 -9.77 -0.35
C VAL A 91 -6.34 -8.77 -1.46
N LEU A 92 -5.31 -8.23 -2.12
CA LEU A 92 -5.50 -7.24 -3.18
C LEU A 92 -6.26 -7.82 -4.37
N GLU A 93 -5.97 -9.05 -4.78
CA GLU A 93 -6.73 -9.78 -5.80
C GLU A 93 -8.18 -9.96 -5.38
N GLY A 94 -8.44 -10.43 -4.15
CA GLY A 94 -9.79 -10.60 -3.63
C GLY A 94 -10.57 -9.30 -3.56
N VAL A 95 -9.93 -8.19 -3.20
CA VAL A 95 -10.53 -6.85 -3.22
C VAL A 95 -10.89 -6.47 -4.65
N LEU A 96 -9.97 -6.61 -5.61
CA LEU A 96 -10.21 -6.31 -7.02
C LEU A 96 -11.36 -7.16 -7.60
N GLU A 97 -11.39 -8.46 -7.31
CA GLU A 97 -12.42 -9.38 -7.81
C GLU A 97 -13.78 -9.17 -7.15
N HIS A 98 -13.84 -9.04 -5.83
CA HIS A 98 -15.10 -9.06 -5.08
C HIS A 98 -15.72 -7.68 -4.89
N ASN A 99 -14.90 -6.63 -4.75
CA ASN A 99 -15.39 -5.28 -4.50
C ASN A 99 -15.51 -4.48 -5.80
N PHE A 100 -14.64 -4.75 -6.78
CA PHE A 100 -14.57 -3.99 -8.02
C PHE A 100 -14.93 -4.81 -9.28
N GLU A 101 -15.32 -6.07 -9.10
CA GLU A 101 -15.72 -6.99 -10.20
C GLU A 101 -14.67 -7.11 -11.32
N VAL A 102 -13.39 -6.92 -10.98
CA VAL A 102 -12.28 -7.11 -11.93
C VAL A 102 -12.13 -8.60 -12.23
N GLU A 103 -12.03 -8.94 -13.51
CA GLU A 103 -11.82 -10.32 -13.95
C GLU A 103 -10.52 -10.89 -13.34
N SER A 104 -10.54 -12.15 -12.93
CA SER A 104 -9.46 -12.76 -12.14
C SER A 104 -8.06 -12.68 -12.76
N SER A 105 -7.92 -12.76 -14.08
CA SER A 105 -6.61 -12.60 -14.72
C SER A 105 -6.12 -11.15 -14.66
N ASN A 106 -7.01 -10.19 -14.89
CA ASN A 106 -6.71 -8.77 -14.73
C ASN A 106 -6.43 -8.38 -13.27
N ALA A 107 -7.18 -8.95 -12.32
CA ALA A 107 -6.98 -8.71 -10.89
C ALA A 107 -5.58 -9.16 -10.45
N LYS A 108 -5.12 -10.32 -10.92
CA LYS A 108 -3.76 -10.83 -10.65
C LYS A 108 -2.68 -9.95 -11.28
N LEU A 109 -2.84 -9.57 -12.56
CA LEU A 109 -1.88 -8.70 -13.25
C LEU A 109 -1.75 -7.35 -12.55
N MET A 110 -2.88 -6.78 -12.14
CA MET A 110 -2.92 -5.51 -11.45
C MET A 110 -2.32 -5.60 -10.04
N ALA A 111 -2.70 -6.63 -9.27
CA ALA A 111 -2.15 -6.83 -7.94
C ALA A 111 -0.63 -7.05 -7.95
N ASP A 112 -0.12 -7.77 -8.96
CA ASP A 112 1.31 -7.93 -9.19
C ASP A 112 1.99 -6.59 -9.48
N PHE A 113 1.41 -5.76 -10.35
CA PHE A 113 1.94 -4.42 -10.66
C PHE A 113 1.94 -3.46 -9.46
N VAL A 114 0.87 -3.48 -8.65
CA VAL A 114 0.80 -2.68 -7.41
C VAL A 114 1.89 -3.13 -6.45
N ARG A 115 2.08 -4.43 -6.22
CA ARG A 115 3.17 -4.91 -5.34
C ARG A 115 4.57 -4.62 -5.91
N TYR A 116 4.72 -4.64 -7.22
CA TYR A 116 5.96 -4.31 -7.91
C TYR A 116 6.37 -2.84 -7.69
N THR A 117 5.40 -1.93 -7.73
CA THR A 117 5.62 -0.48 -7.57
C THR A 117 5.64 -0.02 -6.10
N LEU A 118 4.91 -0.71 -5.22
CA LEU A 118 4.82 -0.41 -3.78
C LEU A 118 5.79 -1.24 -2.93
N ASN A 119 6.93 -1.66 -3.48
CA ASN A 119 7.95 -2.32 -2.66
C ASN A 119 8.42 -1.37 -1.53
N TYR A 120 8.38 -1.83 -0.28
CA TYR A 120 8.78 -1.00 0.85
C TYR A 120 10.23 -0.53 0.74
N ASP A 121 11.13 -1.36 0.20
CA ASP A 121 12.51 -0.97 -0.06
C ASP A 121 12.58 -0.10 -1.33
N PRO A 122 12.89 1.20 -1.23
CA PRO A 122 12.94 2.08 -2.39
C PRO A 122 14.01 1.68 -3.41
N SER A 123 15.03 0.91 -3.00
CA SER A 123 16.10 0.42 -3.89
C SER A 123 15.67 -0.78 -4.73
N LEU A 124 14.59 -1.46 -4.34
CA LEU A 124 14.02 -2.59 -5.08
C LEU A 124 12.84 -2.17 -5.97
N ARG A 125 12.41 -0.90 -5.92
CA ARG A 125 11.39 -0.40 -6.83
C ARG A 125 11.98 -0.22 -8.23
N PRO A 126 11.22 -0.57 -9.28
CA PRO A 126 11.60 -0.28 -10.66
C PRO A 126 11.69 1.23 -10.92
N ASP A 127 12.43 1.62 -11.96
CA ASP A 127 12.26 2.94 -12.56
C ASP A 127 11.07 2.94 -13.54
N ALA A 128 10.72 4.13 -14.03
CA ALA A 128 9.55 4.29 -14.90
C ALA A 128 9.68 3.55 -16.23
N GLU A 129 10.90 3.45 -16.79
CA GLU A 129 11.13 2.72 -18.04
C GLU A 129 10.90 1.22 -17.83
N THR A 130 11.41 0.66 -16.73
CA THR A 130 11.22 -0.75 -16.37
C THR A 130 9.76 -1.05 -16.03
N CYS A 131 9.01 -0.12 -15.43
CA CYS A 131 7.57 -0.29 -15.21
C CYS A 131 6.80 -0.53 -16.51
N MET A 132 7.19 0.14 -17.61
CA MET A 132 6.51 -0.02 -18.90
C MET A 132 6.67 -1.42 -19.49
N GLU A 133 7.66 -2.19 -19.06
CA GLU A 133 7.88 -3.57 -19.49
C GLU A 133 7.03 -4.58 -18.69
N HIS A 134 6.37 -4.14 -17.61
CA HIS A 134 5.52 -5.00 -16.80
C HIS A 134 4.31 -5.48 -17.61
N PRO A 135 3.89 -6.76 -17.49
CA PRO A 135 2.75 -7.30 -18.26
C PRO A 135 1.48 -6.45 -18.18
N PHE A 136 1.16 -5.89 -17.00
CA PHE A 136 0.07 -4.95 -16.80
C PHE A 136 0.10 -3.73 -17.76
N CYS A 137 1.28 -3.20 -18.08
CA CYS A 137 1.44 -2.05 -18.98
C CYS A 137 1.52 -2.45 -20.47
N MET A 138 1.79 -3.74 -20.74
CA MET A 138 2.02 -4.25 -22.09
C MET A 138 0.77 -4.89 -22.71
N GLU A 139 -0.12 -5.46 -21.89
CA GLU A 139 -1.36 -6.04 -22.39
C GLU A 139 -2.37 -4.94 -22.75
N PRO A 140 -2.96 -4.97 -23.96
CA PRO A 140 -4.01 -4.02 -24.31
C PRO A 140 -5.20 -4.21 -23.38
N ALA A 141 -5.74 -3.11 -22.87
CA ALA A 141 -6.99 -3.14 -22.10
C ALA A 141 -8.07 -3.88 -22.92
N PRO A 142 -8.86 -4.77 -22.28
CA PRO A 142 -9.89 -5.56 -22.96
C PRO A 142 -10.95 -4.71 -23.67
#